data_AF-A0AB40C0N6-F1
#
_entry.id   AF-A0AB40C0N6-F1
#
_cell.length_a   1.000
_cell.length_b   1.000
_cell.length_c   1.000
_cell.angle_alpha   90.00
_cell.angle_beta   90.00
_cell.angle_gamma   90.00
#
_symmetry.space_group_name_H-M   'P 1'
#
loop_
_entity.id
_entity.type
_entity.pdbx_description
1 polymer ?
#
loop_
_entity_poly.entity_id
_entity_poly.type
_entity_poly.pdbx_seq_one_letter_code
_entity_poly.pdbx_strand_id
1 'polypeptide(L)'
;MASNSLILFIASLMLFSLQCNGQQCTGSDIAVNLVKTGSVVEGDPEYEVTVSNNCEKCTAVNVHVQCFGLNSVEPVNKTAIRPEAGTDRCIVNDGKPISQGSPVKFKYAWLTPQDFPVVSYEFKC
;
A
#
# COMPACT_ATOMS: atom_id res chain seq x y z
N MET A 1 9.81 18.24 -49.92
CA MET A 1 9.99 16.78 -49.97
C MET A 1 11.06 16.45 -48.93
N ALA A 2 10.68 15.91 -47.77
CA ALA A 2 11.67 15.53 -46.76
C ALA A 2 12.50 14.35 -47.29
N SER A 3 13.82 14.40 -47.13
CA SER A 3 14.72 13.30 -47.52
C SER A 3 14.38 12.04 -46.71
N ASN A 4 14.39 10.86 -47.33
CA ASN A 4 14.14 9.58 -46.65
C ASN A 4 15.02 9.38 -45.40
N SER A 5 16.25 9.92 -45.42
CA SER A 5 17.16 9.89 -44.27
C SER A 5 16.66 10.75 -43.10
N LEU A 6 16.02 11.90 -43.37
CA LEU A 6 15.45 12.77 -42.34
C LEU A 6 14.21 12.14 -41.70
N ILE A 7 13.40 11.44 -42.49
CA ILE A 7 12.21 10.70 -42.01
C ILE A 7 12.63 9.56 -41.07
N LEU A 8 13.70 8.82 -41.41
CA LEU A 8 14.22 7.73 -40.57
C LEU A 8 14.77 8.23 -39.23
N PHE A 9 15.47 9.37 -39.21
CA PHE A 9 15.96 9.99 -37.97
C PHE A 9 14.81 10.46 -37.06
N ILE A 10 13.78 11.10 -37.63
CA ILE A 10 12.62 11.57 -36.86
C ILE A 10 11.82 10.38 -36.31
N ALA A 11 11.64 9.31 -37.10
CA ALA A 11 10.98 8.08 -36.64
C ALA A 11 11.76 7.40 -35.50
N SER A 12 13.09 7.39 -35.56
CA SER A 12 13.95 6.85 -34.50
C SER A 12 13.89 7.67 -33.20
N LEU A 13 13.81 9.01 -33.29
CA LEU A 13 13.63 9.88 -32.13
C LEU A 13 12.24 9.72 -31.49
N MET A 14 11.19 9.57 -32.30
CA MET A 14 9.83 9.33 -31.79
C MET A 14 9.70 7.95 -31.12
N LEU A 15 10.43 6.93 -31.59
CA LEU A 15 10.50 5.60 -30.96
C LEU A 15 11.26 5.62 -29.63
N PHE A 16 12.26 6.51 -29.46
CA PHE A 16 13.02 6.65 -28.21
C PHE A 16 12.21 7.37 -27.11
N SER A 17 11.31 8.28 -27.48
CA SER A 17 10.38 8.94 -26.54
C SER A 17 9.23 8.05 -26.06
N LEU A 18 9.02 6.87 -26.66
CA LEU A 18 7.93 5.94 -26.33
C LEU A 18 8.31 4.86 -25.29
N GLN A 19 9.45 5.01 -24.61
CA GLN A 19 9.92 4.05 -23.61
C GLN A 19 9.69 4.56 -22.18
N CYS A 20 8.42 4.71 -21.81
CA CYS A 20 7.95 4.45 -20.46
C CYS A 20 6.48 4.03 -20.48
N ASN A 21 6.17 2.92 -21.15
CA ASN A 21 4.95 2.16 -20.84
C ASN A 21 5.18 1.30 -19.59
N GLY A 22 5.75 1.88 -18.54
CA GLY A 22 5.76 1.27 -17.22
C GLY A 22 4.36 1.40 -16.67
N GLN A 23 3.69 0.28 -16.37
CA GLN A 23 2.39 0.27 -15.70
C GLN A 23 2.44 1.27 -14.53
N GLN A 24 1.68 2.36 -14.64
CA GLN A 24 1.70 3.42 -13.66
C GLN A 24 1.02 2.88 -12.40
N CYS A 25 1.75 2.83 -11.30
CA CYS A 25 1.22 2.33 -10.05
C CYS A 25 0.26 3.35 -9.43
N THR A 26 -0.85 2.84 -8.93
CA THR A 26 -1.98 3.61 -8.42
C THR A 26 -2.37 3.11 -7.03
N GLY A 27 -3.27 3.82 -6.36
CA GLY A 27 -3.73 3.43 -5.02
C GLY A 27 -4.37 2.04 -4.97
N SER A 28 -4.93 1.54 -6.08
CA SER A 28 -5.47 0.18 -6.13
C SER A 28 -4.39 -0.91 -6.08
N ASP A 29 -3.13 -0.56 -6.32
CA ASP A 29 -2.02 -1.49 -6.12
C ASP A 29 -1.70 -1.68 -4.63
N ILE A 30 -2.15 -0.80 -3.74
CA ILE A 30 -2.06 -1.02 -2.29
C ILE A 30 -3.33 -1.74 -1.83
N ALA A 31 -3.23 -3.05 -1.63
CA ALA A 31 -4.35 -3.87 -1.20
C ALA A 31 -4.30 -4.12 0.31
N VAL A 32 -5.44 -3.92 0.96
CA VAL A 32 -5.65 -4.24 2.37
C VAL A 32 -6.62 -5.41 2.46
N ASN A 33 -6.17 -6.52 3.03
CA ASN A 33 -6.98 -7.71 3.25
C ASN A 33 -7.15 -7.96 4.74
N LEU A 34 -8.37 -8.28 5.16
CA LEU A 34 -8.73 -8.55 6.55
C LEU A 34 -9.34 -9.95 6.64
N VAL A 35 -8.82 -10.75 7.57
CA VAL A 35 -9.29 -12.13 7.79
C VAL A 35 -9.50 -12.36 9.27
N LYS A 36 -10.65 -12.93 9.64
CA LYS A 36 -10.89 -13.43 11.01
C LYS A 36 -10.04 -14.67 11.24
N THR A 37 -9.19 -14.68 12.27
CA THR A 37 -8.21 -15.76 12.47
C THR A 37 -8.81 -17.02 13.10
N GLY A 38 -9.96 -16.87 13.79
CA GLY A 38 -10.59 -17.92 14.58
C GLY A 38 -10.18 -17.90 16.06
N SER A 39 -9.14 -17.15 16.41
CA SER A 39 -8.77 -16.91 17.82
C SER A 39 -9.76 -15.97 18.50
N VAL A 40 -9.84 -16.07 19.82
CA VAL A 40 -10.58 -15.15 20.69
C VAL A 40 -9.64 -14.65 21.77
N VAL A 41 -9.54 -13.34 21.94
CA VAL A 41 -8.71 -12.68 22.95
C VAL A 41 -9.61 -11.85 23.84
N GLU A 42 -9.57 -12.11 25.14
CA GLU A 42 -10.42 -11.44 26.14
C GLU A 42 -11.94 -11.42 25.82
N GLY A 43 -12.42 -12.40 25.05
CA GLY A 43 -13.82 -12.52 24.65
C GLY A 43 -14.15 -11.95 23.28
N ASP A 44 -13.24 -11.19 22.67
CA ASP A 44 -13.41 -10.60 21.34
C ASP A 44 -12.71 -11.44 20.25
N PRO A 45 -13.25 -11.49 19.02
CA PRO A 45 -12.61 -12.17 17.91
C PRO A 45 -11.32 -11.45 17.46
N GLU A 46 -10.30 -12.24 17.12
CA GLU A 46 -9.05 -11.75 16.53
C GLU A 46 -9.14 -11.69 15.00
N TYR A 47 -8.57 -10.64 14.41
CA TYR A 47 -8.44 -10.43 12.97
C TYR A 47 -6.97 -10.21 12.60
N GLU A 48 -6.54 -10.76 11.47
CA GLU A 48 -5.26 -10.44 10.83
C GLU A 48 -5.52 -9.51 9.64
N VAL A 49 -4.80 -8.39 9.61
CA VAL A 49 -4.78 -7.45 8.50
C VAL A 49 -3.46 -7.59 7.76
N THR A 50 -3.55 -7.69 6.43
CA THR A 50 -2.40 -7.74 5.52
C THR A 50 -2.47 -6.54 4.59
N VAL A 51 -1.47 -5.64 4.67
CA VAL A 51 -1.28 -4.53 3.75
C VAL A 51 -0.20 -4.92 2.76
N SER A 52 -0.54 -4.93 1.47
CA SER A 52 0.32 -5.42 0.39
C SER A 52 0.46 -4.38 -0.70
N ASN A 53 1.60 -4.40 -1.39
CA ASN A 53 1.84 -3.63 -2.60
C ASN A 53 1.90 -4.60 -3.79
N ASN A 54 0.98 -4.44 -4.73
CA ASN A 54 0.85 -5.24 -5.95
C ASN A 54 1.57 -4.60 -7.15
N CYS A 55 2.12 -3.40 -6.99
CA CYS A 55 2.95 -2.75 -8.00
C CYS A 55 4.30 -3.45 -8.11
N GLU A 56 4.61 -3.98 -9.29
CA GLU A 56 5.84 -4.76 -9.53
C GLU A 56 7.13 -3.92 -9.51
N LYS A 57 7.05 -2.67 -9.97
CA LYS A 57 8.25 -1.86 -10.28
C LYS A 57 8.58 -0.81 -9.23
N CYS A 58 7.65 -0.51 -8.33
CA CYS A 58 7.79 0.57 -7.37
C CYS A 58 7.53 0.08 -5.96
N THR A 59 8.15 0.75 -5.00
CA THR A 59 7.89 0.49 -3.59
C THR A 59 6.93 1.53 -3.04
N ALA A 60 5.87 1.09 -2.36
CA ALA A 60 4.97 1.99 -1.67
C ALA A 60 5.61 2.46 -0.36
N VAL A 61 5.62 3.76 -0.09
CA VAL A 61 6.11 4.37 1.16
C VAL A 61 5.07 5.33 1.70
N ASN A 62 5.23 5.74 2.97
CA ASN A 62 4.32 6.71 3.60
C ASN A 62 2.84 6.31 3.47
N VAL A 63 2.56 5.01 3.53
CA VAL A 63 1.19 4.48 3.38
C VAL A 63 0.42 4.75 4.66
N HIS A 64 -0.73 5.42 4.53
CA HIS A 64 -1.65 5.65 5.62
C HIS A 64 -2.99 5.04 5.30
N VAL A 65 -3.60 4.47 6.33
CA VAL A 65 -4.97 3.95 6.31
C VAL A 65 -5.80 4.72 7.33
N GLN A 66 -7.10 4.85 7.10
CA GLN A 66 -8.01 5.29 8.16
C GLN A 66 -8.13 4.17 9.20
N CYS A 67 -8.02 4.51 10.48
CA CYS A 67 -8.04 3.54 11.57
C CYS A 67 -8.75 4.01 12.85
N PHE A 68 -9.18 5.27 12.97
CA PHE A 68 -9.92 5.79 14.14
C PHE A 68 -9.27 5.46 15.50
N GLY A 69 -7.94 5.47 15.56
CA GLY A 69 -7.18 5.15 16.78
C GLY A 69 -6.86 3.67 17.00
N LEU A 70 -7.40 2.76 16.18
CA LEU A 70 -7.16 1.30 16.21
C LEU A 70 -7.46 0.69 17.58
N ASN A 71 -8.74 0.44 17.85
CA ASN A 71 -9.18 -0.21 19.09
C ASN A 71 -8.85 -1.71 19.06
N SER A 72 -8.30 -2.20 20.16
CA SER A 72 -7.96 -3.61 20.34
C SER A 72 -7.90 -3.95 21.83
N VAL A 73 -8.44 -5.10 22.22
CA VAL A 73 -8.27 -5.65 23.57
C VAL A 73 -6.90 -6.31 23.76
N GLU A 74 -6.20 -6.61 22.66
CA GLU A 74 -4.83 -7.10 22.69
C GLU A 74 -3.81 -6.04 22.22
N PRO A 75 -2.53 -6.13 22.64
CA PRO A 75 -1.49 -5.25 22.12
C PRO A 75 -1.27 -5.44 20.61
N VAL A 76 -1.49 -4.39 19.83
CA VAL A 76 -1.17 -4.37 18.39
C VAL A 76 0.31 -4.08 18.17
N ASN A 77 0.91 -4.75 17.18
CA ASN A 77 2.29 -4.48 16.77
C ASN A 77 2.46 -3.06 16.20
N LYS A 78 3.02 -2.16 17.02
CA LYS A 78 3.20 -0.74 16.68
C LYS A 78 4.19 -0.46 15.56
N THR A 79 5.09 -1.41 15.23
CA THR A 79 5.99 -1.23 14.07
C THR A 79 5.31 -1.60 12.76
N ALA A 80 4.21 -2.35 12.81
CA ALA A 80 3.41 -2.71 11.64
C ALA A 80 2.33 -1.66 11.35
N ILE A 81 1.70 -1.12 12.39
CA ILE A 81 0.71 -0.05 12.26
C ILE A 81 0.68 0.82 13.52
N ARG A 82 0.60 2.14 13.36
CA ARG A 82 0.55 3.06 14.49
C ARG A 82 -0.43 4.22 14.23
N PRO A 83 -1.36 4.49 15.17
CA PRO A 83 -2.21 5.68 15.11
C PRO A 83 -1.38 6.96 15.15
N GLU A 84 -1.79 7.94 14.35
CA GLU A 84 -1.23 9.30 14.36
C GLU A 84 -2.06 10.19 15.30
N ALA A 85 -1.40 10.77 16.30
CA ALA A 85 -2.07 11.56 17.33
C ALA A 85 -2.86 12.73 16.73
N GLY A 86 -4.12 12.88 17.17
CA GLY A 86 -5.00 13.96 16.72
C GLY A 86 -5.61 13.75 15.33
N THR A 87 -5.50 12.54 14.75
CA THR A 87 -6.11 12.19 13.46
C THR A 87 -6.86 10.86 13.56
N ASP A 88 -7.61 10.53 12.52
CA ASP A 88 -8.22 9.22 12.32
C ASP A 88 -7.31 8.27 11.50
N ARG A 89 -6.05 8.65 11.25
CA ARG A 89 -5.11 7.95 10.37
C ARG A 89 -4.15 7.09 11.18
N CYS A 90 -3.74 5.99 10.58
CA CYS A 90 -2.63 5.17 11.02
C CYS A 90 -1.57 5.13 9.94
N ILE A 91 -0.31 5.28 10.35
CA ILE A 91 0.83 5.02 9.48
C ILE A 91 1.15 3.52 9.49
N VAL A 92 1.32 2.94 8.29
CA VAL A 92 1.67 1.53 8.11
C VAL A 92 3.19 1.40 8.01
N ASN A 93 3.76 0.37 8.65
CA ASN A 93 5.19 0.06 8.65
C ASN A 93 6.09 1.23 9.06
N ASP A 94 5.61 2.13 9.93
CA ASP A 94 6.27 3.40 10.25
C ASP A 94 6.64 4.24 9.01
N GLY A 95 5.88 4.13 7.91
CA GLY A 95 6.11 4.81 6.64
C GLY A 95 7.23 4.20 5.80
N LYS A 96 7.86 3.13 6.29
CA LYS A 96 8.93 2.40 5.60
C LYS A 96 8.39 1.71 4.35
N PRO A 97 9.30 1.34 3.42
CA PRO A 97 8.89 0.79 2.14
C PRO A 97 8.17 -0.56 2.26
N ILE A 98 7.10 -0.72 1.48
CA ILE A 98 6.34 -1.95 1.28
C ILE A 98 6.59 -2.40 -0.17
N SER A 99 7.50 -3.34 -0.33
CA SER A 99 7.83 -3.92 -1.65
C SER A 99 6.86 -5.03 -2.01
N GLN A 100 6.71 -5.29 -3.31
CA GLN A 100 5.94 -6.44 -3.77
C GLN A 100 6.48 -7.74 -3.15
N GLY A 101 5.56 -8.61 -2.71
CA GLY A 101 5.90 -9.87 -2.05
C GLY A 101 6.36 -9.74 -0.59
N SER A 102 6.47 -8.52 -0.04
CA SER A 102 6.82 -8.27 1.36
C SER A 102 5.71 -7.49 2.07
N PRO A 103 4.54 -8.10 2.30
CA PRO A 103 3.41 -7.41 2.91
C PRO A 103 3.67 -7.14 4.40
N VAL A 104 2.98 -6.11 4.91
CA VAL A 104 2.97 -5.77 6.32
C VAL A 104 1.75 -6.42 6.95
N LYS A 105 1.96 -7.13 8.06
CA LYS A 105 0.90 -7.85 8.77
C LYS A 105 0.80 -7.39 10.21
N PHE A 106 -0.43 -7.26 10.70
CA PHE A 106 -0.72 -7.04 12.11
C PHE A 106 -2.02 -7.71 12.50
N LYS A 107 -2.16 -7.98 13.79
CA LYS A 107 -3.36 -8.52 14.39
C LYS A 107 -3.97 -7.54 15.36
N TYR A 108 -5.28 -7.62 15.51
CA TYR A 108 -6.03 -6.92 16.54
C TYR A 108 -7.26 -7.76 16.93
N ALA A 109 -7.74 -7.57 18.14
CA ALA A 109 -8.94 -8.24 18.65
C ALA A 109 -9.96 -7.20 19.07
N TRP A 110 -11.16 -7.25 18.47
CA TRP A 110 -12.23 -6.30 18.74
C TRP A 110 -13.59 -6.89 18.41
N LEU A 111 -14.65 -6.38 19.04
CA LEU A 111 -16.01 -6.89 18.89
C LEU A 111 -16.47 -7.04 17.43
N THR A 112 -16.16 -6.05 16.58
CA THR A 112 -16.53 -6.03 15.16
C THR A 112 -15.30 -5.80 14.28
N PRO A 113 -15.25 -6.38 13.06
CA PRO A 113 -14.20 -6.06 12.12
C PRO A 113 -14.28 -4.58 11.74
N GLN A 114 -13.12 -3.98 11.54
CA GLN A 114 -12.94 -2.60 11.11
C GLN A 114 -12.31 -2.57 9.72
N ASP A 115 -12.78 -1.64 8.89
CA ASP A 115 -12.16 -1.33 7.60
C ASP A 115 -10.94 -0.42 7.77
N PHE A 116 -9.98 -0.60 6.85
CA PHE A 116 -8.72 0.15 6.79
C PHE A 116 -8.53 0.76 5.39
N PRO A 117 -9.39 1.70 4.97
CA PRO A 117 -9.29 2.29 3.64
C PRO A 117 -7.95 3.04 3.52
N VAL A 118 -7.27 2.86 2.40
CA VAL A 118 -6.03 3.58 2.08
C VAL A 118 -6.38 5.04 1.81
N VAL A 119 -5.79 5.96 2.57
CA VAL A 119 -6.09 7.41 2.45
C VAL A 119 -4.96 8.20 1.81
N SER A 120 -3.72 7.75 1.92
CA SER A 120 -2.57 8.38 1.25
C SER A 120 -1.40 7.43 1.11
N TYR A 121 -0.61 7.63 0.07
CA TYR A 121 0.56 6.80 -0.27
C TYR A 121 1.48 7.56 -1.23
N GLU A 122 2.71 7.08 -1.34
CA GLU A 122 3.69 7.52 -2.33
C GLU A 122 4.34 6.28 -2.95
N PHE A 123 4.55 6.28 -4.27
CA PHE A 123 5.34 5.24 -4.95
C PHE A 123 6.73 5.76 -5.27
N LYS A 124 7.74 4.98 -4.90
CA LYS A 124 9.13 5.20 -5.29
C LYS A 124 9.51 4.18 -6.36
N CYS A 125 9.60 4.70 -7.59
CA CYS A 125 10.19 4.11 -8.78
C CYS A 125 11.37 5.02 -9.18
#